data_AF-A0A1I4EBB0-F1
#
_entry.id   AF-A0A1I4EBB0-F1
#
_cell.length_a   1.000
_cell.length_b   1.000
_cell.length_c   1.000
_cell.angle_alpha   90.00
_cell.angle_beta   90.00
_cell.angle_gamma   90.00
#
_symmetry.space_group_name_H-M   'P 1'
#
loop_
_entity.id
_entity.type
_entity.pdbx_description
1 polymer ?
#
loop_
_entity_poly.entity_id
_entity_poly.type
_entity_poly.pdbx_seq_one_letter_code
_entity_poly.pdbx_strand_id
1 'polypeptide(L)'
;MFFDRTGVFTVAQEKNDVVQRELRLCGYFVIITSEKMTAEETLDLYEGRDASEKLFRGDKSYLGNKSARVYTNESLEAKIFAEFIALIVRNRIYKRLKDEAGKLEKMPNFMTVPAAIRELEKIELIRGFDRKYRLDHAVTKTQKTILKAFDMDAAYIKSRAARISEQLEIIEEKSGGMKNGENDELIEAFTKSGKTYDEVLKFLRSRSENGETDRNEKRRR
;
A
#
# COMPACT_ATOMS: atom_id res chain seq x y z
N MET A 1 -21.17 -27.37 -36.62
CA MET A 1 -21.85 -27.97 -35.46
C MET A 1 -22.98 -28.80 -36.01
N PHE A 2 -23.11 -30.04 -35.56
CA PHE A 2 -24.18 -30.94 -35.96
C PHE A 2 -25.08 -31.20 -34.75
N PHE A 3 -26.37 -31.05 -34.95
CA PHE A 3 -27.42 -31.36 -33.98
C PHE A 3 -28.23 -32.52 -34.54
N ASP A 4 -28.71 -33.38 -33.65
CA ASP A 4 -29.63 -34.44 -34.05
C ASP A 4 -31.04 -33.87 -34.33
N ARG A 5 -31.96 -34.75 -34.75
CA ARG A 5 -33.35 -34.35 -35.06
C ARG A 5 -34.16 -33.91 -33.83
N THR A 6 -33.63 -34.11 -32.62
CA THR A 6 -34.23 -33.68 -31.36
C THR A 6 -33.61 -32.38 -30.82
N GLY A 7 -32.64 -31.81 -31.56
CA GLY A 7 -31.95 -30.58 -31.18
C GLY A 7 -30.80 -30.80 -30.20
N VAL A 8 -30.39 -32.04 -29.94
CA VAL A 8 -29.27 -32.36 -29.06
C VAL A 8 -27.96 -32.25 -29.84
N PHE A 9 -27.04 -31.46 -29.30
CA PHE A 9 -25.71 -31.26 -29.86
C PHE A 9 -24.94 -32.57 -29.91
N THR A 10 -24.53 -32.98 -31.11
CA THR A 10 -23.94 -34.30 -31.33
C THR A 10 -22.43 -34.21 -31.53
N VAL A 11 -21.96 -33.31 -32.40
CA VAL A 11 -20.53 -33.12 -32.71
C VAL A 11 -20.24 -31.67 -33.11
N ALA A 12 -19.16 -31.12 -32.56
CA ALA A 12 -18.48 -29.97 -33.14
C ALA A 12 -17.36 -30.47 -34.05
N GLN A 13 -17.37 -30.01 -35.30
CA GLN A 13 -16.27 -30.20 -36.23
C GLN A 13 -15.43 -28.92 -36.25
N GLU A 14 -14.12 -29.09 -36.15
CA GLU A 14 -13.16 -27.99 -36.21
C GLU A 14 -13.18 -27.35 -37.61
N LYS A 15 -13.33 -26.02 -37.64
CA LYS A 15 -13.23 -25.23 -38.88
C LYS A 15 -11.77 -25.02 -39.24
N ASN A 16 -11.15 -26.06 -39.77
CA ASN A 16 -9.74 -26.07 -40.15
C ASN A 16 -9.36 -24.91 -41.07
N ASP A 17 -10.25 -24.50 -41.98
CA ASP A 17 -10.08 -23.34 -42.85
C ASP A 17 -9.91 -22.02 -42.09
N VAL A 18 -10.72 -21.80 -41.06
CA VAL A 18 -10.64 -20.64 -40.17
C VAL A 18 -9.40 -20.72 -39.30
N VAL A 19 -9.12 -21.88 -38.70
CA VAL A 19 -7.92 -22.09 -37.86
C VAL A 19 -6.64 -21.82 -38.67
N GLN A 20 -6.55 -22.35 -39.90
CA GLN A 20 -5.41 -22.12 -40.79
C GLN A 20 -5.30 -20.67 -41.25
N ARG A 21 -6.43 -19.96 -41.42
CA ARG A 21 -6.42 -18.52 -41.74
C ARG A 21 -5.90 -17.69 -40.55
N GLU A 22 -6.34 -17.99 -39.34
CA GLU A 22 -5.86 -17.33 -38.12
C GLU A 22 -4.37 -17.62 -37.87
N LEU A 23 -3.92 -18.87 -38.06
CA LEU A 23 -2.50 -19.23 -37.99
C LEU A 23 -1.62 -18.51 -39.03
N ARG A 24 -2.17 -18.15 -40.19
CA ARG A 24 -1.44 -17.33 -41.18
C ARG A 24 -1.35 -15.86 -40.80
N LEU A 25 -2.28 -15.38 -39.97
CA LEU A 25 -2.36 -13.99 -39.53
C LEU A 25 -1.75 -13.78 -38.13
N CYS A 26 -1.45 -14.86 -37.41
CA CYS A 26 -0.84 -14.76 -36.09
C CYS A 26 0.61 -14.28 -36.22
N GLY A 27 0.95 -13.24 -35.45
CA GLY A 27 2.33 -12.81 -35.29
C GLY A 27 3.10 -13.82 -34.44
N TYR A 28 4.37 -14.04 -34.78
CA TYR A 28 5.28 -14.79 -33.91
C TYR A 28 5.88 -13.86 -32.86
N PHE A 29 5.89 -14.31 -31.61
CA PHE A 29 6.62 -13.66 -30.54
C PHE A 29 7.74 -14.60 -30.09
N VAL A 30 8.97 -14.08 -30.02
CA VAL A 30 10.16 -14.85 -29.67
C VAL A 30 10.83 -14.17 -28.48
N ILE A 31 11.04 -14.92 -27.39
CA ILE A 31 11.85 -14.47 -26.26
C ILE A 31 13.25 -15.05 -26.44
N ILE A 32 14.27 -14.18 -26.43
CA ILE A 32 15.68 -14.58 -26.47
C ILE A 32 16.26 -14.30 -25.09
N THR A 33 16.84 -15.32 -24.46
CA THR A 33 17.51 -15.20 -23.15
C THR A 33 18.94 -15.73 -23.25
N SER A 34 19.87 -15.08 -22.56
CA SER A 34 21.27 -15.52 -22.44
C SER A 34 21.48 -16.58 -21.36
N GLU A 35 20.46 -16.82 -20.53
CA GLU A 35 20.53 -17.74 -19.39
C GLU A 35 19.85 -19.07 -19.70
N LYS A 36 20.35 -20.15 -19.09
CA LYS A 36 19.70 -21.46 -19.15
C LYS A 36 18.56 -21.50 -18.13
N MET A 37 17.34 -21.49 -18.64
CA MET A 37 16.10 -21.54 -17.85
C MET A 37 15.01 -22.27 -18.64
N THR A 38 13.97 -22.71 -17.96
CA THR A 38 12.81 -23.33 -18.61
C THR A 38 11.97 -22.29 -19.37
N ALA A 39 11.16 -22.74 -20.31
CA ALA A 39 10.25 -21.86 -21.06
C ALA A 39 9.25 -21.16 -20.13
N GLU A 40 8.80 -21.84 -19.08
CA GLU A 40 7.89 -21.30 -18.06
C GLU A 40 8.57 -20.19 -17.25
N GLU A 41 9.78 -20.42 -16.74
CA GLU A 41 10.55 -19.39 -16.03
C GLU A 41 10.87 -18.18 -16.91
N THR A 42 11.18 -18.42 -18.19
CA THR A 42 11.41 -17.36 -19.18
C THR A 42 10.17 -16.51 -19.37
N LEU A 43 9.01 -17.16 -19.46
CA LEU A 43 7.72 -16.47 -19.64
C LEU A 43 7.36 -15.68 -18.38
N ASP A 44 7.52 -16.25 -17.19
CA ASP A 44 7.28 -15.57 -15.91
C ASP A 44 8.17 -14.31 -15.73
N LEU A 45 9.44 -14.40 -16.11
CA LEU A 45 10.36 -13.24 -16.10
C LEU A 45 9.95 -12.17 -17.10
N TYR A 46 9.56 -12.58 -18.30
CA TYR A 46 9.08 -11.65 -19.33
C TYR A 46 7.76 -10.98 -18.92
N GLU A 47 6.81 -11.73 -18.38
CA GLU A 47 5.56 -11.19 -17.81
C GLU A 47 5.83 -10.25 -16.64
N GLY A 48 6.84 -10.55 -15.79
CA GLY A 48 7.29 -9.65 -14.74
C GLY A 48 7.78 -8.30 -15.27
N ARG A 49 8.49 -8.30 -16.41
CA ARG A 49 8.92 -7.07 -17.09
C ARG A 49 7.74 -6.31 -17.70
N ASP A 50 6.86 -6.98 -18.43
CA ASP A 50 5.66 -6.36 -19.00
C ASP A 50 4.74 -5.77 -17.91
N ALA A 51 4.61 -6.47 -16.77
CA ALA A 51 3.92 -5.95 -15.60
C ALA A 51 4.57 -4.64 -15.12
N SER A 52 5.90 -4.58 -15.02
CA SER A 52 6.59 -3.32 -14.65
C SER A 52 6.31 -2.19 -15.65
N GLU A 53 6.28 -2.47 -16.95
CA GLU A 53 6.03 -1.49 -18.00
C GLU A 53 4.57 -0.99 -18.00
N LYS A 54 3.61 -1.91 -17.85
CA LYS A 54 2.20 -1.58 -17.65
C LYS A 54 1.98 -0.77 -16.38
N LEU A 55 2.78 -0.99 -15.34
CA LEU A 55 2.74 -0.20 -14.12
C LEU A 55 3.30 1.19 -14.30
N PHE A 56 4.40 1.36 -15.03
CA PHE A 56 4.90 2.69 -15.41
C PHE A 56 3.90 3.46 -16.29
N ARG A 57 3.19 2.78 -17.20
CA ARG A 57 2.06 3.38 -17.94
C ARG A 57 0.87 3.68 -17.03
N GLY A 58 0.61 2.78 -16.09
CA GLY A 58 -0.38 2.91 -15.03
C GLY A 58 -0.13 4.17 -14.22
N ASP A 59 1.08 4.39 -13.71
CA ASP A 59 1.46 5.56 -12.91
C ASP A 59 1.25 6.89 -13.63
N LYS A 60 1.55 6.96 -14.93
CA LYS A 60 1.21 8.15 -15.74
C LYS A 60 -0.29 8.49 -15.67
N SER A 61 -1.15 7.48 -15.51
CA SER A 61 -2.60 7.63 -15.44
C SER A 61 -3.16 7.63 -14.01
N TYR A 62 -2.60 6.85 -13.08
CA TYR A 62 -3.11 6.57 -11.73
C TYR A 62 -2.53 7.53 -10.67
N LEU A 63 -1.27 7.91 -10.78
CA LEU A 63 -0.61 8.88 -9.89
C LEU A 63 -0.74 10.32 -10.40
N GLY A 64 -1.56 10.53 -11.44
CA GLY A 64 -1.88 11.87 -11.95
C GLY A 64 -0.75 12.52 -12.76
N ASN A 65 0.25 11.74 -13.21
CA ASN A 65 1.40 12.26 -13.94
C ASN A 65 1.13 12.54 -15.44
N LYS A 66 -0.14 12.52 -15.87
CA LYS A 66 -0.60 13.09 -17.17
C LYS A 66 -0.22 14.56 -17.29
N SER A 67 -0.12 15.27 -16.17
CA SER A 67 0.44 16.61 -16.10
C SER A 67 1.27 16.73 -14.82
N ALA A 68 2.51 17.19 -14.96
CA ALA A 68 3.43 17.41 -13.86
C ALA A 68 2.81 18.29 -12.76
N ARG A 69 2.02 19.31 -13.15
CA ARG A 69 1.35 20.29 -12.28
C ARG A 69 2.25 20.83 -11.16
N VAL A 70 3.52 21.01 -11.47
CA VAL A 70 4.53 21.59 -10.57
C VAL A 70 5.19 22.78 -11.26
N TYR A 71 5.54 23.79 -10.47
CA TYR A 71 6.05 25.08 -10.95
C TYR A 71 7.56 25.05 -11.24
N THR A 72 8.30 24.13 -10.60
CA THR A 72 9.76 24.04 -10.69
C THR A 72 10.22 22.62 -11.04
N ASN A 73 11.42 22.52 -11.60
CA ASN A 73 12.03 21.23 -11.95
C ASN A 73 12.38 20.42 -10.70
N GLU A 74 12.80 21.07 -9.62
CA GLU A 74 13.12 20.42 -8.35
C GLU A 74 11.88 19.72 -7.76
N SER A 75 10.71 20.36 -7.88
CA SER A 75 9.44 19.77 -7.44
C SER A 75 9.04 18.57 -8.30
N LEU A 76 9.36 18.61 -9.60
CA LEU A 76 9.14 17.49 -10.51
C LEU A 76 10.05 16.30 -10.17
N GLU A 77 11.33 16.56 -9.94
CA GLU A 77 12.30 15.53 -9.54
C GLU A 77 11.91 14.86 -8.22
N ALA A 78 11.51 15.65 -7.21
CA ALA A 78 11.04 15.11 -5.93
C ALA A 78 9.79 14.23 -6.11
N LYS A 79 8.86 14.62 -7.00
CA LYS A 79 7.66 13.84 -7.31
C LYS A 79 8.02 12.51 -7.98
N ILE A 80 8.87 12.53 -9.01
CA ILE A 80 9.35 11.33 -9.69
C ILE A 80 10.08 10.40 -8.70
N PHE A 81 10.87 10.98 -7.80
CA PHE A 81 11.58 10.22 -6.78
C PHE A 81 10.61 9.51 -5.81
N ALA A 82 9.58 10.22 -5.33
CA ALA A 82 8.55 9.62 -4.48
C ALA A 82 7.75 8.52 -5.22
N GLU A 83 7.40 8.74 -6.48
CA GLU A 83 6.74 7.75 -7.34
C GLU A 83 7.61 6.48 -7.50
N PHE A 84 8.91 6.65 -7.72
CA PHE A 84 9.85 5.54 -7.83
C PHE A 84 9.89 4.69 -6.56
N ILE A 85 9.94 5.33 -5.38
CA ILE A 85 9.89 4.62 -4.09
C ILE A 85 8.55 3.88 -3.94
N ALA A 86 7.43 4.54 -4.25
CA ALA A 86 6.11 3.94 -4.17
C ALA A 86 6.00 2.69 -5.07
N LEU A 87 6.56 2.74 -6.29
CA LEU A 87 6.62 1.59 -7.20
C LEU A 87 7.43 0.43 -6.64
N ILE A 88 8.58 0.69 -6.02
CA ILE A 88 9.39 -0.37 -5.37
C ILE A 88 8.57 -1.07 -4.30
N VAL A 89 7.92 -0.31 -3.42
CA VAL A 89 7.08 -0.85 -2.34
C VAL A 89 5.92 -1.66 -2.93
N ARG A 90 5.23 -1.11 -3.93
CA ARG A 90 4.12 -1.77 -4.62
C ARG A 90 4.55 -3.10 -5.27
N ASN A 91 5.71 -3.13 -5.92
CA ASN A 91 6.27 -4.34 -6.54
C ASN A 91 6.64 -5.39 -5.49
N ARG A 92 7.19 -4.96 -4.35
CA ARG A 92 7.48 -5.87 -3.24
C ARG A 92 6.20 -6.50 -2.68
N ILE A 93 5.15 -5.70 -2.49
CA ILE A 93 3.82 -6.18 -2.07
C ILE A 93 3.27 -7.16 -3.10
N TYR A 94 3.29 -6.81 -4.38
CA TYR A 94 2.83 -7.69 -5.47
C TYR A 94 3.51 -9.05 -5.44
N LYS A 95 4.85 -9.08 -5.36
CA LYS A 95 5.61 -10.33 -5.34
C LYS A 95 5.21 -11.22 -4.16
N ARG A 96 5.16 -10.64 -2.95
CA ARG A 96 4.73 -11.37 -1.74
C ARG A 96 3.31 -11.94 -1.86
N LEU A 97 2.38 -11.15 -2.39
CA LEU A 97 1.01 -11.60 -2.61
C LEU A 97 0.92 -12.68 -3.70
N LYS A 98 1.65 -12.56 -4.82
CA LYS A 98 1.70 -13.58 -5.89
C LYS A 98 2.28 -14.90 -5.35
N ASP A 99 3.38 -14.83 -4.60
CA ASP A 99 4.04 -16.00 -4.02
C ASP A 99 3.12 -16.76 -3.04
N GLU A 100 2.37 -16.04 -2.20
CA GLU A 100 1.40 -16.67 -1.28
C GLU A 100 0.14 -17.14 -2.00
N ALA A 101 -0.33 -16.40 -3.01
CA ALA A 101 -1.47 -16.80 -3.82
C ALA A 101 -1.20 -18.07 -4.64
N GLY A 102 0.03 -18.29 -5.09
CA GLY A 102 0.46 -19.51 -5.78
C GLY A 102 0.41 -20.77 -4.91
N LYS A 103 0.36 -20.63 -3.58
CA LYS A 103 0.18 -21.75 -2.64
C LYS A 103 -1.29 -22.09 -2.38
N LEU A 104 -2.22 -21.26 -2.87
CA LEU A 104 -3.66 -21.47 -2.72
C LEU A 104 -4.19 -22.25 -3.92
N GLU A 105 -5.23 -23.06 -3.73
CA GLU A 105 -5.87 -23.81 -4.83
C GLU A 105 -6.44 -22.92 -5.93
N LYS A 106 -6.84 -21.69 -5.58
CA LYS A 106 -7.37 -20.68 -6.51
C LYS A 106 -6.88 -19.31 -6.11
N MET A 107 -6.55 -18.49 -7.10
CA MET A 107 -6.18 -17.08 -6.90
C MET A 107 -7.40 -16.29 -6.43
N PRO A 108 -7.44 -15.83 -5.17
CA PRO A 108 -8.55 -15.04 -4.66
C PRO A 108 -8.47 -13.59 -5.17
N ASN A 109 -9.63 -12.96 -5.40
CA ASN A 109 -9.71 -11.58 -5.90
C ASN A 109 -9.06 -10.54 -4.96
N PHE A 110 -8.96 -10.86 -3.66
CA PHE A 110 -8.35 -10.01 -2.65
C PHE A 110 -6.81 -10.09 -2.60
N MET A 111 -6.17 -10.98 -3.37
CA MET A 111 -4.70 -11.11 -3.43
C MET A 111 -4.05 -10.17 -4.47
N THR A 112 -4.81 -9.21 -5.00
CA THR A 112 -4.25 -8.11 -5.80
C THR A 112 -3.80 -6.97 -4.90
N VAL A 113 -2.74 -6.23 -5.27
CA VAL A 113 -2.20 -5.13 -4.43
C VAL A 113 -3.28 -4.15 -3.97
N PRO A 114 -4.16 -3.61 -4.85
CA PRO A 114 -5.17 -2.64 -4.42
C PRO A 114 -6.23 -3.25 -3.49
N ALA A 115 -6.65 -4.50 -3.76
CA ALA A 115 -7.66 -5.16 -2.94
C ALA A 115 -7.11 -5.57 -1.56
N ALA A 116 -5.87 -6.04 -1.52
CA ALA A 116 -5.18 -6.40 -0.29
C ALA A 116 -5.02 -5.18 0.62
N ILE A 117 -4.57 -4.04 0.08
CA ILE A 117 -4.44 -2.79 0.86
C ILE A 117 -5.81 -2.38 1.42
N ARG A 118 -6.86 -2.32 0.59
CA ARG A 118 -8.22 -1.98 1.03
C ARG A 118 -8.77 -2.91 2.12
N GLU A 119 -8.39 -4.18 2.09
CA GLU A 119 -8.83 -5.15 3.10
C GLU A 119 -8.05 -5.00 4.42
N LEU A 120 -6.75 -4.67 4.35
CA LEU A 120 -5.92 -4.41 5.52
C LEU A 120 -6.20 -3.05 6.16
N GLU A 121 -6.64 -2.05 5.40
CA GLU A 121 -7.07 -0.74 5.91
C GLU A 121 -8.21 -0.85 6.94
N LYS A 122 -9.04 -1.90 6.85
CA LYS A 122 -10.11 -2.18 7.81
C LYS A 122 -9.61 -2.62 9.19
N ILE A 123 -8.31 -2.86 9.37
CA ILE A 123 -7.71 -3.18 10.67
C ILE A 123 -7.48 -1.85 11.40
N GLU A 124 -8.52 -1.39 12.09
CA GLU A 124 -8.51 -0.11 12.78
C GLU A 124 -8.36 -0.25 14.30
N LEU A 125 -7.80 0.79 14.94
CA LEU A 125 -7.70 0.91 16.38
C LEU A 125 -8.70 1.96 16.89
N ILE A 126 -9.54 1.57 17.84
CA ILE A 126 -10.46 2.47 18.54
C ILE A 126 -9.96 2.78 19.94
N ARG A 127 -10.21 4.01 20.40
CA ARG A 127 -9.88 4.46 21.74
C ARG A 127 -11.03 4.16 22.70
N GLY A 128 -10.74 3.36 23.73
CA GLY A 128 -11.69 3.11 24.82
C GLY A 128 -11.80 4.28 25.80
N PHE A 129 -12.81 4.25 26.67
CA PHE A 129 -12.98 5.22 27.76
C PHE A 129 -11.81 5.25 28.75
N ASP A 130 -11.10 4.14 28.86
CA ASP A 130 -9.87 3.99 29.64
C ASP A 130 -8.63 4.57 28.94
N ARG A 131 -8.83 5.31 27.85
CA ARG A 131 -7.81 5.95 27.00
C ARG A 131 -6.88 4.98 26.26
N LYS A 132 -7.12 3.68 26.33
CA LYS A 132 -6.32 2.67 25.63
C LYS A 132 -6.85 2.41 24.23
N TYR A 133 -5.94 2.30 23.28
CA TYR A 133 -6.24 1.95 21.91
C TYR A 133 -6.28 0.42 21.75
N ARG A 134 -7.35 -0.09 21.15
CA ARG A 134 -7.57 -1.52 20.91
C ARG A 134 -8.08 -1.73 19.49
N LEU A 135 -7.86 -2.93 18.96
CA LEU A 135 -8.47 -3.31 17.68
C LEU A 135 -10.00 -3.22 17.80
N ASP A 136 -10.63 -2.55 16.84
CA ASP A 136 -12.09 -2.46 16.76
C ASP A 136 -12.72 -3.84 16.55
N HIS A 137 -12.13 -4.59 15.62
CA HIS A 137 -12.55 -5.93 15.28
C HIS A 137 -11.39 -6.92 15.30
N ALA A 138 -11.72 -8.19 15.53
CA ALA A 138 -10.75 -9.26 15.38
C ALA A 138 -10.33 -9.40 13.91
N VAL A 139 -9.05 -9.71 13.69
CA VAL A 139 -8.51 -9.91 12.34
C VAL A 139 -9.25 -11.04 11.63
N THR A 140 -9.87 -10.73 10.49
CA THR A 140 -10.72 -11.65 9.71
C THR A 140 -9.89 -12.75 9.03
N LYS A 141 -10.56 -13.80 8.51
CA LYS A 141 -9.88 -14.87 7.77
C LYS A 141 -9.17 -14.32 6.52
N THR A 142 -9.83 -13.44 5.78
CA THR A 142 -9.27 -12.79 4.57
C THR A 142 -8.02 -11.98 4.92
N GLN A 143 -8.10 -11.16 5.97
CA GLN A 143 -6.96 -10.38 6.46
C GLN A 143 -5.81 -11.28 6.92
N LYS A 144 -6.09 -12.38 7.63
CA LYS A 144 -5.06 -13.36 8.02
C LYS A 144 -4.37 -13.98 6.81
N THR A 145 -5.10 -14.32 5.76
CA THR A 145 -4.51 -14.85 4.51
C THR A 145 -3.59 -13.82 3.86
N ILE A 146 -3.99 -12.55 3.80
CA ILE A 146 -3.16 -11.48 3.24
C ILE A 146 -1.91 -11.25 4.10
N LEU A 147 -2.07 -11.16 5.43
CA LEU A 147 -0.97 -10.96 6.37
C LEU A 147 0.07 -12.08 6.34
N LYS A 148 -0.36 -13.31 6.07
CA LYS A 148 0.52 -14.47 5.93
C LYS A 148 1.55 -14.28 4.80
N ALA A 149 1.20 -13.56 3.72
CA ALA A 149 2.15 -13.23 2.65
C ALA A 149 3.35 -12.39 3.14
N PHE A 150 3.19 -11.71 4.28
CA PHE A 150 4.21 -10.88 4.92
C PHE A 150 4.78 -11.52 6.19
N ASP A 151 4.56 -12.82 6.38
CA ASP A 151 5.01 -13.56 7.56
C ASP A 151 4.42 -12.99 8.87
N MET A 152 3.20 -12.45 8.80
CA MET A 152 2.47 -11.86 9.93
C MET A 152 1.21 -12.66 10.26
N ASP A 153 0.90 -12.77 11.56
CA ASP A 153 -0.31 -13.39 12.05
C ASP A 153 -1.13 -12.45 12.95
N ALA A 154 -2.31 -12.90 13.39
CA ALA A 154 -3.18 -12.09 14.24
C ALA A 154 -2.54 -11.78 15.61
N ALA A 155 -1.65 -12.63 16.12
CA ALA A 155 -0.96 -12.40 17.39
C ALA A 155 0.07 -11.27 17.25
N TYR A 156 0.80 -11.23 16.14
CA TYR A 156 1.68 -10.13 15.76
C TYR A 156 0.91 -8.82 15.66
N ILE A 157 -0.23 -8.80 14.98
CA ILE A 157 -1.07 -7.58 14.88
C ILE A 157 -1.54 -7.12 16.27
N LYS A 158 -2.01 -8.04 17.12
CA LYS A 158 -2.45 -7.71 18.47
C LYS A 158 -1.32 -7.15 19.34
N SER A 159 -0.13 -7.73 19.26
CA SER A 159 1.04 -7.23 20.02
C SER A 159 1.51 -5.86 19.49
N ARG A 160 1.48 -5.64 18.18
CA ARG A 160 1.75 -4.33 17.58
C ARG A 160 0.73 -3.27 17.99
N ALA A 161 -0.56 -3.60 17.99
CA ALA A 161 -1.62 -2.73 18.48
C ALA A 161 -1.40 -2.30 19.94
N ALA A 162 -1.05 -3.25 20.81
CA ALA A 162 -0.76 -2.96 22.22
C ALA A 162 0.44 -2.01 22.38
N ARG A 163 1.53 -2.26 21.63
CA ARG A 163 2.71 -1.38 21.64
C ARG A 163 2.39 0.03 21.14
N ILE A 164 1.58 0.15 20.09
CA ILE A 164 1.14 1.46 19.59
C ILE A 164 0.31 2.18 20.65
N SER A 165 -0.60 1.48 21.34
CA SER A 165 -1.38 2.06 22.44
C SER A 165 -0.49 2.61 23.56
N GLU A 166 0.52 1.86 23.99
CA GLU A 166 1.47 2.30 25.02
C GLU A 166 2.27 3.54 24.57
N GLN A 167 2.73 3.55 23.31
CA GLN A 167 3.44 4.71 22.76
C GLN A 167 2.56 5.96 22.71
N LEU A 168 1.29 5.81 22.32
CA LEU A 168 0.32 6.91 22.29
C LEU A 168 0.03 7.43 23.71
N GLU A 169 -0.10 6.54 24.69
CA GLU A 169 -0.29 6.92 26.11
C GLU A 169 0.89 7.77 26.62
N ILE A 170 2.14 7.35 26.36
CA ILE A 170 3.34 8.11 26.73
C ILE A 170 3.38 9.49 26.04
N ILE A 171 2.99 9.56 24.77
CA ILE A 171 2.95 10.83 24.02
C ILE A 171 1.89 11.77 24.61
N GLU A 172 0.71 11.26 24.97
CA GLU A 172 -0.35 12.05 25.60
C GLU A 172 0.03 12.57 26.99
N GLU A 173 0.69 11.74 27.80
CA GLU A 173 1.20 12.13 29.12
C GLU A 173 2.25 13.24 29.00
N LYS A 174 3.16 13.13 28.03
CA LYS A 174 4.22 14.12 27.78
C LYS A 174 3.73 15.40 27.13
N SER A 175 2.70 15.32 26.29
CA SER A 175 2.07 16.49 25.65
C SER A 175 1.10 17.23 26.58
N GLY A 176 0.92 16.77 27.81
CA GLY A 176 0.26 17.53 28.88
C GLY A 176 -1.16 17.97 28.50
N GLY A 177 -1.97 17.07 27.94
CA GLY A 177 -3.40 17.35 27.70
C GLY A 177 -3.69 18.64 26.92
N MET A 178 -2.86 19.02 25.94
CA MET A 178 -3.21 20.08 24.99
C MET A 178 -4.47 19.66 24.24
N LYS A 179 -5.56 20.42 24.44
CA LYS A 179 -6.85 20.18 23.78
C LYS A 179 -6.68 20.37 22.27
N ASN A 180 -7.27 19.47 21.50
CA ASN A 180 -7.21 19.41 20.04
C ASN A 180 -7.57 20.72 19.29
N GLY A 181 -8.17 21.72 19.94
CA GLY A 181 -8.53 23.00 19.32
C GLY A 181 -7.39 24.01 19.18
N GLU A 182 -6.35 23.97 20.03
CA GLU A 182 -5.23 24.93 19.96
C GLU A 182 -4.21 24.56 18.86
N ASN A 183 -4.17 23.30 18.44
CA ASN A 183 -3.21 22.82 17.44
C ASN A 183 -3.56 23.32 16.03
N ASP A 184 -4.84 23.40 15.67
CA ASP A 184 -5.25 23.83 14.34
C ASP A 184 -5.00 25.33 14.13
N GLU A 185 -5.30 26.17 15.14
CA GLU A 185 -5.00 27.61 15.10
C GLU A 185 -3.48 27.88 15.12
N LEU A 186 -2.70 27.11 15.88
CA LEU A 186 -1.24 27.23 15.90
C LEU A 186 -0.63 26.78 14.58
N ILE A 187 -1.11 25.68 13.98
CA ILE A 187 -0.65 25.20 12.67
C ILE A 187 -1.03 26.20 11.57
N GLU A 188 -2.22 26.80 11.63
CA GLU A 188 -2.69 27.81 10.67
C GLU A 188 -1.94 29.15 10.81
N ALA A 189 -1.72 29.63 12.04
CA ALA A 189 -0.88 30.81 12.30
C ALA A 189 0.58 30.55 11.89
N PHE A 190 1.05 29.31 12.03
CA PHE A 190 2.41 28.93 11.70
C PHE A 190 2.64 28.81 10.18
N THR A 191 1.73 28.14 9.45
CA THR A 191 1.76 28.08 7.97
C THR A 191 1.66 29.46 7.34
N LYS A 192 0.95 30.40 7.97
CA LYS A 192 0.92 31.81 7.54
C LYS A 192 2.20 32.60 7.89
N SER A 193 2.99 32.15 8.88
CA SER A 193 4.18 32.85 9.36
C SER A 193 5.47 32.56 8.59
N GLY A 194 5.50 31.52 7.74
CA GLY A 194 6.65 31.20 6.88
C GLY A 194 7.91 30.69 7.61
N LYS A 195 7.80 30.36 8.90
CA LYS A 195 8.91 29.86 9.72
C LYS A 195 9.27 28.41 9.41
N THR A 196 10.51 28.03 9.64
CA THR A 196 11.04 26.68 9.33
C THR A 196 10.80 25.68 10.47
N TYR A 197 10.81 24.37 10.15
CA TYR A 197 10.53 23.29 11.12
C TYR A 197 11.49 23.32 12.33
N ASP A 198 12.75 23.70 12.13
CA ASP A 198 13.74 23.82 13.21
C ASP A 198 13.47 24.98 14.16
N GLU A 199 12.88 26.07 13.67
CA GLU A 199 12.48 27.22 14.51
C GLU A 199 11.29 26.84 15.41
N VAL A 200 10.38 25.99 14.92
CA VAL A 200 9.28 25.41 15.72
C VAL A 200 9.83 24.56 16.84
N LEU A 201 10.75 23.65 16.52
CA LEU A 201 11.31 22.74 17.50
C LEU A 201 12.09 23.50 18.58
N LYS A 202 12.81 24.57 18.22
CA LYS A 202 13.46 25.46 19.20
C LYS A 202 12.45 26.17 20.09
N PHE A 203 11.35 26.69 19.54
CA PHE A 203 10.32 27.40 20.30
C PHE A 203 9.54 26.47 21.24
N LEU A 204 9.17 25.27 20.80
CA LEU A 204 8.47 24.30 21.64
C LEU A 204 9.37 23.79 22.78
N ARG A 205 10.67 23.61 22.52
CA ARG A 205 11.65 23.23 23.55
C ARG A 205 11.84 24.34 24.60
N SER A 206 11.96 25.60 24.20
CA SER A 206 12.13 26.71 25.15
C SER A 206 10.90 26.93 26.04
N ARG A 207 9.70 26.56 25.56
CA ARG A 207 8.47 26.62 26.36
C ARG A 207 8.33 25.49 27.37
N SER A 208 8.85 24.30 27.04
CA SER A 208 8.94 23.16 27.98
C SER A 208 9.86 23.48 29.16
N GLU A 209 11.01 24.10 28.89
CA GLU A 209 12.01 24.46 29.93
C GLU A 209 11.47 25.53 30.89
N ASN A 210 10.77 26.54 30.37
CA ASN A 210 10.16 27.58 31.21
C ASN A 210 8.97 27.07 32.06
N GLY A 211 8.26 26.04 31.59
CA GLY A 211 7.13 25.42 32.31
C GLY A 211 7.53 24.54 33.50
N GLU A 212 8.76 24.02 33.53
CA GLU A 212 9.30 23.28 34.67
C GLU A 212 9.77 24.21 35.80
N THR A 213 10.32 25.38 35.46
CA THR A 213 10.79 26.38 36.42
C THR A 213 9.62 26.96 37.25
N ASP A 214 8.50 27.27 36.60
CA ASP A 214 7.31 27.87 37.22
C ASP A 214 6.53 26.86 38.10
N ARG A 215 6.57 25.56 37.76
CA ARG A 215 6.03 24.49 38.62
C ARG A 215 6.87 24.25 39.88
N ASN A 216 8.19 24.43 39.79
CA ASN A 216 9.09 24.29 40.93
C ASN A 216 9.03 25.48 41.89
N GLU A 217 8.72 26.70 41.40
CA GLU A 217 8.45 27.86 42.26
C GLU A 217 7.12 27.76 43.00
N LYS A 218 6.05 27.26 42.36
CA LYS A 218 4.74 27.05 43.00
C LYS A 218 4.70 25.92 44.04
N ARG A 219 5.67 24.99 44.03
CA ARG A 219 5.80 23.96 45.08
C ARG A 219 6.57 24.43 46.31
N ARG A 220 7.19 25.62 46.27
CA ARG A 220 7.97 26.22 47.36
C ARG A 220 7.23 27.38 48.09
N ARG A 221 5.97 27.65 47.75
CA ARG A 221 5.08 28.62 48.39
C ARG A 221 3.71 27.99 48.61
#